data_AF-A0A660HNK0-F1
#
_entry.id   AF-A0A660HNK0-F1
#
_cell.length_a   1.000
_cell.length_b   1.000
_cell.length_c   1.000
_cell.angle_alpha   90.00
_cell.angle_beta   90.00
_cell.angle_gamma   90.00
#
_symmetry.space_group_name_H-M   'P 1'
#
loop_
_entity.id
_entity.type
_entity.pdbx_description
1 polymer ?
#
loop_
_entity_poly.entity_id
_entity_poly.type
_entity_poly.pdbx_seq_one_letter_code
_entity_poly.pdbx_strand_id
1 'polypeptide(L)'
;MIERKAYNQEKIRLSESGIITQKQVRYKTFIEQISSLLIDFPNNNLTKTVSDSTPQYFHNEMIGMLAAYIDSSDTEIEVITEYSITTGKRKLYADMLVRKGESSLLIEIKVATRNVADLLSVGQNQLLLHMDAADLKDGILFILPKGSDFTKMVTRKVEIKRTDENKQIVEIFPERFFT
;
A
#
# COMPACT_ATOMS: atom_id res chain seq x y z
N MET A 1 -4.28 17.34 -8.49
CA MET A 1 -4.28 15.90 -8.16
C MET A 1 -4.75 15.73 -6.72
N ILE A 2 -5.69 14.81 -6.50
CA ILE A 2 -6.34 14.57 -5.19
C ILE A 2 -5.34 13.97 -4.20
N GLU A 3 -4.52 13.05 -4.69
CA GLU A 3 -3.41 12.37 -4.04
C GLU A 3 -2.45 13.40 -3.42
N ARG A 4 -1.95 14.34 -4.23
CA ARG A 4 -1.02 15.38 -3.75
C ARG A 4 -1.65 16.28 -2.68
N LYS A 5 -2.94 16.61 -2.83
CA LYS A 5 -3.66 17.40 -1.83
C LYS A 5 -3.80 16.63 -0.51
N ALA A 6 -4.22 15.37 -0.59
CA ALA A 6 -4.38 14.48 0.55
C ALA A 6 -3.05 14.23 1.26
N TYR A 7 -1.96 13.99 0.51
CA TYR A 7 -0.61 13.87 1.03
C TYR A 7 -0.21 15.10 1.83
N ASN A 8 -0.35 16.31 1.27
CA ASN A 8 0.04 17.55 1.96
C ASN A 8 -0.78 17.78 3.24
N GLN A 9 -2.10 17.56 3.18
CA GLN A 9 -2.97 17.70 4.34
C GLN A 9 -2.59 16.72 5.44
N GLU A 10 -2.26 15.49 5.07
CA GLU A 10 -1.87 14.46 6.02
C GLU A 10 -0.49 14.73 6.63
N LYS A 11 0.49 15.22 5.86
CA LYS A 11 1.80 15.64 6.40
C LYS A 11 1.64 16.73 7.46
N ILE A 12 0.78 17.72 7.21
CA ILE A 12 0.48 18.79 8.19
C ILE A 12 -0.11 18.17 9.46
N ARG A 13 -1.18 17.37 9.31
CA ARG A 13 -1.85 16.71 10.45
C ARG A 13 -0.88 15.85 11.28
N LEU A 14 -0.04 15.06 10.64
CA LEU A 14 0.95 14.21 11.31
C LEU A 14 1.96 15.07 12.08
N SER A 15 2.45 16.16 11.48
CA SER A 15 3.38 17.09 12.15
C SER A 15 2.77 17.78 13.37
N GLU A 16 1.49 18.18 13.29
CA GLU A 16 0.77 18.84 14.39
C GLU A 16 0.42 17.88 15.52
N SER A 17 0.09 16.63 15.19
CA SER A 17 -0.31 15.62 16.17
C SER A 17 0.84 15.12 17.06
N GLY A 18 2.09 15.37 16.67
CA GLY A 18 3.27 14.76 17.29
C GLY A 18 3.37 13.24 17.05
N ILE A 19 2.41 12.64 16.33
CA ILE A 19 2.42 11.25 15.86
C ILE A 19 3.29 11.16 14.60
N ILE A 20 4.48 11.77 14.64
CA ILE A 20 5.56 11.31 13.78
C ILE A 20 6.13 10.12 14.54
N THR A 21 5.51 8.95 14.33
CA THR A 21 6.07 7.70 14.81
C THR A 21 7.36 7.45 14.05
N GLN A 22 8.46 8.05 14.51
CA GLN A 22 9.80 7.47 14.39
C GLN A 22 9.81 6.19 15.23
N LYS A 23 8.99 5.25 14.81
CA LYS A 23 8.98 3.89 15.30
C LYS A 23 10.25 3.32 14.67
N GLN A 24 11.39 3.46 15.37
CA GLN A 24 12.54 2.58 15.21
C GLN A 24 12.10 1.18 15.64
N VAL A 25 11.15 0.61 14.92
CA VAL A 25 10.74 -0.74 15.16
C VAL A 25 11.82 -1.59 14.52
N ARG A 26 12.40 -2.46 15.34
CA ARG A 26 13.33 -3.49 14.91
C ARG A 26 12.60 -4.52 14.05
N TYR A 27 12.14 -4.13 12.87
CA TYR A 27 11.65 -5.07 11.86
C TYR A 27 12.86 -5.79 11.28
N LYS A 28 12.70 -7.08 10.96
CA LYS A 28 13.81 -7.88 10.41
C LYS A 28 14.06 -7.56 8.93
N THR A 29 13.02 -7.13 8.20
CA THR A 29 13.10 -6.81 6.77
C THR A 29 12.28 -5.56 6.41
N PHE A 30 12.60 -4.94 5.27
CA PHE A 30 11.91 -3.75 4.79
C PHE A 30 10.43 -4.00 4.50
N ILE A 31 10.09 -5.14 3.87
CA ILE A 31 8.70 -5.51 3.61
C ILE A 31 7.89 -5.70 4.90
N GLU A 32 8.51 -6.20 5.99
CA GLU A 32 7.86 -6.29 7.30
C GLU A 32 7.62 -4.92 7.94
N GLN A 33 8.56 -3.98 7.77
CA GLN A 33 8.40 -2.59 8.20
C GLN A 33 7.20 -1.94 7.50
N ILE A 34 7.16 -1.99 6.17
CA ILE A 34 6.05 -1.40 5.40
C ILE A 34 4.73 -2.12 5.71
N SER A 35 4.73 -3.45 5.82
CA SER A 35 3.51 -4.21 6.17
C SER A 35 2.92 -3.75 7.51
N SER A 36 3.76 -3.52 8.52
CA SER A 36 3.29 -3.05 9.82
C SER A 36 2.71 -1.62 9.75
N LEU A 37 3.29 -0.73 8.95
CA LEU A 37 2.74 0.62 8.74
C LEU A 37 1.35 0.53 8.09
N LEU A 38 1.18 -0.34 7.10
CA LEU A 38 -0.09 -0.53 6.40
C LEU A 38 -1.16 -1.16 7.30
N ILE A 39 -0.79 -2.05 8.22
CA ILE A 39 -1.71 -2.62 9.22
C ILE A 39 -2.13 -1.56 10.25
N ASP A 40 -1.22 -0.70 10.66
CA ASP A 40 -1.50 0.37 11.64
C ASP A 40 -2.35 1.50 11.03
N PHE A 41 -2.21 1.78 9.73
CA PHE A 41 -2.83 2.94 9.06
C PHE A 41 -4.36 3.03 9.23
N PRO A 42 -5.18 1.97 8.99
CA PRO A 42 -6.62 2.06 9.19
C PRO A 42 -7.04 2.47 10.60
N ASN A 43 -6.26 2.09 11.63
CA ASN A 43 -6.57 2.40 13.03
C ASN A 43 -6.33 3.87 13.39
N ASN A 44 -5.38 4.52 12.73
CA ASN A 44 -4.90 5.86 13.12
C ASN A 44 -5.35 6.97 12.17
N ASN A 45 -5.68 6.64 10.92
CA ASN A 45 -5.83 7.63 9.85
C ASN A 45 -7.17 7.51 9.11
N LEU A 46 -7.84 6.35 9.18
CA LEU A 46 -9.10 6.15 8.49
C LEU A 46 -10.28 6.66 9.34
N THR A 47 -10.66 7.90 9.09
CA THR A 47 -11.81 8.56 9.75
C THR A 47 -13.06 8.63 8.89
N LYS A 48 -12.97 8.18 7.63
CA LYS A 48 -14.02 8.30 6.61
C LYS A 48 -14.42 6.93 6.08
N THR A 49 -15.69 6.81 5.73
CA THR A 49 -16.25 5.64 5.05
C THR A 49 -16.32 5.90 3.55
N VAL A 50 -15.99 4.89 2.75
CA VAL A 50 -16.14 4.88 1.30
C VAL A 50 -17.59 5.13 0.93
N SER A 51 -17.85 6.18 0.17
CA SER A 51 -19.13 6.34 -0.51
C SER A 51 -19.09 5.60 -1.84
N ASP A 52 -20.11 4.78 -2.11
CA ASP A 52 -20.24 4.06 -3.40
C ASP A 52 -20.34 5.00 -4.61
N SER A 53 -20.65 6.29 -4.39
CA SER A 53 -20.73 7.31 -5.44
C SER A 53 -19.38 7.89 -5.86
N THR A 54 -18.33 7.73 -5.05
CA THR A 54 -17.02 8.35 -5.28
C THR A 54 -15.82 7.43 -4.96
N PRO A 55 -15.82 6.15 -5.39
CA PRO A 55 -14.79 5.19 -5.01
C PRO A 55 -13.39 5.58 -5.52
N GLN A 56 -13.28 6.17 -6.70
CA GLN A 56 -12.00 6.63 -7.24
C GLN A 56 -11.44 7.82 -6.47
N TYR A 57 -12.29 8.77 -6.06
CA TYR A 57 -11.84 9.91 -5.26
C TYR A 57 -11.31 9.43 -3.91
N PHE A 58 -12.04 8.52 -3.25
CA PHE A 58 -11.59 7.92 -2.00
C PHE A 58 -10.28 7.15 -2.20
N HIS A 59 -10.15 6.36 -3.26
CA HIS A 59 -8.92 5.62 -3.55
C HIS A 59 -7.71 6.56 -3.65
N ASN A 60 -7.83 7.61 -4.46
CA ASN A 60 -6.76 8.58 -4.68
C ASN A 60 -6.45 9.39 -3.40
N GLU A 61 -7.47 9.74 -2.61
CA GLU A 61 -7.28 10.38 -1.30
C GLU A 61 -6.50 9.46 -0.35
N MET A 62 -6.85 8.17 -0.28
CA MET A 62 -6.16 7.19 0.56
C MET A 62 -4.73 6.94 0.11
N ILE A 63 -4.44 6.89 -1.20
CA ILE A 63 -3.06 6.78 -1.71
C ILE A 63 -2.22 7.95 -1.19
N GLY A 64 -2.73 9.17 -1.27
CA GLY A 64 -2.03 10.36 -0.79
C GLY A 64 -1.78 10.32 0.73
N MET A 65 -2.79 9.94 1.51
CA MET A 65 -2.66 9.80 2.97
C MET A 65 -1.67 8.69 3.37
N LEU A 66 -1.74 7.53 2.72
CA LEU A 66 -0.82 6.42 2.94
C LEU A 66 0.62 6.82 2.62
N ALA A 67 0.83 7.49 1.48
CA ALA A 67 2.15 7.96 1.09
C ALA A 67 2.73 8.90 2.16
N ALA A 68 1.93 9.87 2.64
CA ALA A 68 2.36 10.78 3.69
C ALA A 68 2.66 10.06 5.01
N TYR A 69 1.86 9.06 5.38
CA TYR A 69 2.05 8.28 6.60
C TYR A 69 3.33 7.44 6.57
N ILE A 70 3.58 6.74 5.46
CA ILE A 70 4.80 5.94 5.27
C ILE A 70 6.04 6.83 5.24
N ASP A 71 6.01 7.88 4.42
CA ASP A 71 7.11 8.84 4.25
C ASP A 71 7.43 9.62 5.54
N SER A 72 6.46 9.77 6.46
CA SER A 72 6.71 10.41 7.76
C SER A 72 7.23 9.46 8.83
N SER A 73 7.20 8.15 8.59
CA SER A 73 7.63 7.16 9.59
C SER A 73 9.15 7.07 9.75
N ASP A 74 9.89 7.39 8.68
CA ASP A 74 11.34 7.23 8.61
C ASP A 74 11.89 8.09 7.47
N THR A 75 12.87 8.96 7.77
CA THR A 75 13.42 9.93 6.82
C THR A 75 14.24 9.29 5.69
N GLU A 76 14.62 8.02 5.83
CA GLU A 76 15.32 7.27 4.78
C GLU A 76 14.36 6.59 3.79
N ILE A 77 13.05 6.59 4.08
CA ILE A 77 12.04 6.01 3.18
C ILE A 77 11.68 7.05 2.11
N GLU A 78 11.75 6.64 0.84
CA GLU A 78 11.22 7.37 -0.28
C GLU A 78 9.93 6.71 -0.77
N VAL A 79 8.88 7.51 -0.97
CA VAL A 79 7.59 7.06 -1.51
C VAL A 79 7.29 7.76 -2.83
N ILE A 80 7.09 6.97 -3.89
CA ILE A 80 6.72 7.46 -5.23
C ILE A 80 5.33 6.91 -5.57
N THR A 81 4.33 7.78 -5.61
CA THR A 81 2.96 7.44 -6.05
C THR A 81 2.85 7.45 -7.57
N GLU A 82 1.92 6.67 -8.12
CA GLU A 82 1.72 6.54 -9.59
C GLU A 82 3.03 6.16 -10.31
N TYR A 83 3.78 5.22 -9.74
CA TYR A 83 5.10 4.85 -10.22
C TYR A 83 5.02 4.28 -11.65
N SER A 84 5.63 5.01 -12.59
CA SER A 84 5.61 4.63 -14.00
C SER A 84 6.71 3.61 -14.32
N ILE A 85 6.32 2.46 -14.84
CA ILE A 85 7.22 1.39 -15.27
C ILE A 85 7.20 1.33 -16.80
N THR A 86 8.35 1.54 -17.43
CA THR A 86 8.45 1.54 -18.89
C THR A 86 8.78 0.14 -19.39
N THR A 87 7.87 -0.46 -20.16
CA THR A 87 8.03 -1.80 -20.76
C THR A 87 7.98 -1.70 -22.28
N GLY A 88 9.16 -1.57 -22.91
CA GLY A 88 9.26 -1.34 -24.35
C GLY A 88 8.53 -0.06 -24.78
N LYS A 89 7.39 -0.20 -25.48
CA LYS A 89 6.55 0.93 -25.93
C LYS A 89 5.39 1.26 -25.00
N ARG A 90 5.17 0.48 -23.93
CA ARG A 90 4.06 0.67 -22.99
C ARG A 90 4.55 1.26 -21.68
N LYS A 91 3.67 1.98 -21.00
CA LYS A 91 3.85 2.40 -19.60
C LYS A 91 2.80 1.70 -18.75
N LEU A 92 3.26 1.06 -17.69
CA LEU A 92 2.43 0.55 -16.61
C LEU A 92 2.55 1.53 -15.43
N TYR A 93 1.51 1.60 -14.60
CA TYR A 93 1.49 2.47 -13.43
C TYR A 93 1.11 1.63 -12.23
N ALA A 94 2.05 1.47 -11.31
CA ALA A 94 1.77 0.91 -9.99
C ALA A 94 1.31 2.04 -9.06
N ASP A 95 0.46 1.73 -8.08
CA ASP A 95 -0.04 2.75 -7.16
C ASP A 95 1.10 3.40 -6.37
N MET A 96 2.07 2.60 -5.92
CA MET A 96 3.20 3.10 -5.14
C MET A 96 4.46 2.25 -5.29
N LEU A 97 5.60 2.92 -5.40
CA LEU A 97 6.93 2.36 -5.14
C LEU A 97 7.44 2.92 -3.81
N VAL A 98 7.95 2.05 -2.96
CA VAL A 98 8.54 2.43 -1.67
C VAL A 98 9.97 1.92 -1.61
N ARG A 99 10.91 2.79 -1.23
CA ARG A 99 12.36 2.49 -1.24
C ARG A 99 13.01 2.90 0.08
N LYS A 100 14.04 2.15 0.48
CA LYS A 100 14.96 2.52 1.56
C LYS A 100 16.33 1.89 1.29
N GLY A 101 17.32 2.72 0.98
CA GLY A 101 18.62 2.25 0.49
C GLY A 101 18.47 1.35 -0.74
N GLU A 102 19.04 0.15 -0.71
CA GLU A 102 18.94 -0.85 -1.78
C GLU A 102 17.62 -1.65 -1.76
N SER A 103 16.82 -1.52 -0.69
CA SER A 103 15.54 -2.22 -0.59
C SER A 103 14.44 -1.45 -1.30
N SER A 104 13.60 -2.16 -2.06
CA SER A 104 12.45 -1.57 -2.73
C SER A 104 11.33 -2.58 -2.88
N LEU A 105 10.09 -2.10 -2.84
CA LEU A 105 8.90 -2.91 -3.05
C LEU A 105 7.80 -2.09 -3.71
N LEU A 106 6.92 -2.78 -4.43
CA LEU A 106 5.69 -2.18 -4.95
C LEU A 106 4.53 -2.40 -3.99
N ILE A 107 3.65 -1.41 -3.91
CA ILE A 107 2.36 -1.57 -3.24
C ILE A 107 1.27 -1.37 -4.29
N GLU A 108 0.40 -2.36 -4.41
CA GLU A 108 -0.84 -2.26 -5.17
C GLU A 108 -1.99 -2.13 -4.17
N ILE A 109 -2.87 -1.17 -4.39
CA ILE A 109 -3.93 -0.79 -3.47
C ILE A 109 -5.28 -1.09 -4.13
N LYS A 110 -6.16 -1.75 -3.39
CA LYS A 110 -7.56 -1.96 -3.76
C LYS A 110 -8.46 -1.46 -2.67
N VAL A 111 -9.65 -0.99 -3.02
CA VAL A 111 -10.69 -0.65 -2.04
C VAL A 111 -11.62 -1.85 -1.92
N ALA A 112 -12.03 -2.21 -0.70
CA ALA A 112 -12.92 -3.34 -0.41
C ALA A 112 -14.36 -3.14 -0.93
N THR A 113 -14.57 -2.69 -2.16
CA THR A 113 -15.89 -2.42 -2.77
C THR A 113 -16.67 -3.68 -3.15
N ARG A 114 -15.97 -4.81 -3.30
CA ARG A 114 -16.50 -6.11 -3.76
C ARG A 114 -15.95 -7.23 -2.89
N ASN A 115 -16.23 -8.48 -3.26
CA ASN A 115 -15.68 -9.67 -2.61
C ASN A 115 -14.14 -9.58 -2.53
N VAL A 116 -13.59 -9.82 -1.34
CA VAL A 116 -12.13 -9.73 -1.10
C VAL A 116 -11.36 -10.80 -1.86
N ALA A 117 -11.88 -12.01 -2.05
CA ALA A 117 -11.22 -13.04 -2.83
C ALA A 117 -10.99 -12.62 -4.30
N ASP A 118 -11.99 -11.97 -4.91
CA ASP A 118 -11.87 -11.43 -6.27
C ASP A 118 -10.82 -10.33 -6.34
N LEU A 119 -10.83 -9.42 -5.35
CA LEU A 119 -9.84 -8.33 -5.25
C LEU A 119 -8.42 -8.86 -5.04
N LEU A 120 -8.27 -9.91 -4.23
CA LEU A 120 -6.98 -10.58 -4.02
C LEU A 120 -6.48 -11.19 -5.33
N SER A 121 -7.32 -11.93 -6.04
CA SER A 121 -6.91 -12.56 -7.30
C SER A 121 -6.53 -11.54 -8.39
N VAL A 122 -7.37 -10.53 -8.60
CA VAL A 122 -7.11 -9.48 -9.61
C VAL A 122 -5.90 -8.63 -9.20
N GLY A 123 -5.84 -8.22 -7.94
CA GLY A 123 -4.75 -7.42 -7.40
C GLY A 123 -3.40 -8.14 -7.42
N GLN A 124 -3.38 -9.44 -7.11
CA GLN A 124 -2.16 -10.24 -7.13
C GLN A 124 -1.60 -10.36 -8.55
N ASN A 125 -2.47 -10.63 -9.54
CA ASN A 125 -2.05 -10.70 -10.94
C ASN A 125 -1.48 -9.37 -11.44
N GLN A 126 -2.13 -8.25 -11.07
CA GLN A 126 -1.67 -6.92 -11.44
C GLN A 126 -0.34 -6.56 -10.77
N LEU A 127 -0.23 -6.79 -9.46
CA LEU A 127 0.99 -6.56 -8.70
C LEU A 127 2.15 -7.38 -9.25
N LEU A 128 1.92 -8.67 -9.53
CA LEU A 128 2.96 -9.54 -10.10
C LEU A 128 3.43 -9.05 -11.46
N LEU A 129 2.51 -8.62 -12.34
CA LEU A 129 2.85 -8.02 -13.62
C LEU A 129 3.72 -6.77 -13.45
N HIS A 130 3.39 -5.90 -12.49
CA HIS A 130 4.18 -4.71 -12.19
C HIS A 130 5.56 -5.06 -11.60
N MET A 131 5.63 -6.03 -10.69
CA MET A 131 6.88 -6.51 -10.10
C MET A 131 7.81 -7.13 -11.16
N ASP A 132 7.25 -7.90 -12.10
CA ASP A 132 8.00 -8.46 -13.23
C ASP A 132 8.52 -7.34 -14.15
N ALA A 133 7.69 -6.35 -14.44
CA ALA A 133 8.06 -5.22 -15.27
C ALA A 133 9.12 -4.29 -14.63
N ALA A 134 9.13 -4.19 -13.30
CA ALA A 134 10.04 -3.34 -12.54
C ALA A 134 11.30 -4.08 -12.04
N ASP A 135 11.43 -5.38 -12.32
CA ASP A 135 12.50 -6.25 -11.80
C ASP A 135 12.58 -6.26 -10.26
N LEU A 136 11.41 -6.32 -9.61
CA LEU A 136 11.29 -6.31 -8.15
C LEU A 136 10.84 -7.68 -7.60
N LYS A 137 11.40 -8.03 -6.43
CA LYS A 137 11.16 -9.30 -5.74
C LYS A 137 10.07 -9.24 -4.70
N ASP A 138 9.89 -8.07 -4.10
CA ASP A 138 8.99 -7.82 -2.99
C ASP A 138 7.80 -6.94 -3.42
N GLY A 139 6.61 -7.34 -3.00
CA GLY A 139 5.38 -6.58 -3.24
C GLY A 139 4.38 -6.72 -2.12
N ILE A 140 3.51 -5.73 -1.97
CA ILE A 140 2.40 -5.75 -1.04
C ILE A 140 1.10 -5.49 -1.79
N LEU A 141 0.12 -6.37 -1.63
CA LEU A 141 -1.26 -6.13 -2.05
C LEU A 141 -2.06 -5.67 -0.84
N PHE A 142 -2.45 -4.40 -0.84
CA PHE A 142 -3.19 -3.80 0.26
C PHE A 142 -4.65 -3.56 -0.11
N ILE A 143 -5.57 -4.22 0.57
CA ILE A 143 -7.00 -3.98 0.43
C ILE A 143 -7.44 -3.04 1.56
N LEU A 144 -7.70 -1.79 1.18
CA LEU A 144 -8.25 -0.77 2.05
C LEU A 144 -9.66 -1.16 2.54
N PRO A 145 -9.91 -1.09 3.85
CA PRO A 145 -11.26 -1.28 4.38
C PRO A 145 -12.21 -0.17 3.90
N LYS A 146 -13.51 -0.50 3.83
CA LYS A 146 -14.55 0.47 3.46
C LYS A 146 -14.75 1.60 4.46
N GLY A 147 -14.27 1.48 5.70
CA GLY A 147 -14.46 2.48 6.74
C GLY A 147 -13.81 2.07 8.06
N SER A 148 -13.91 2.96 9.04
CA SER A 148 -13.30 2.84 10.37
C SER A 148 -13.79 1.64 11.19
N ASP A 149 -14.91 1.02 10.82
CA ASP A 149 -15.43 -0.15 11.56
C ASP A 149 -14.73 -1.47 11.17
N PHE A 150 -13.79 -1.41 10.22
CA PHE A 150 -13.12 -2.57 9.63
C PHE A 150 -11.59 -2.47 9.70
N THR A 151 -11.05 -2.00 10.83
CA THR A 151 -9.60 -1.78 10.98
C THR A 151 -8.79 -3.02 11.31
N LYS A 152 -9.45 -4.14 11.68
CA LYS A 152 -8.74 -5.39 11.94
C LYS A 152 -8.30 -6.02 10.62
N MET A 153 -7.00 -5.96 10.36
CA MET A 153 -6.36 -6.47 9.16
C MET A 153 -5.81 -7.88 9.38
N VAL A 154 -5.93 -8.72 8.35
CA VAL A 154 -5.31 -10.03 8.22
C VAL A 154 -4.12 -9.90 7.27
N THR A 155 -3.09 -10.69 7.51
CA THR A 155 -1.90 -10.75 6.65
C THR A 155 -1.67 -12.17 6.16
N ARG A 156 -1.40 -12.32 4.87
CA ARG A 156 -1.02 -13.59 4.24
C ARG A 156 0.25 -13.40 3.42
N LYS A 157 1.26 -14.25 3.64
CA LYS A 157 2.46 -14.28 2.80
C LYS A 157 2.24 -15.28 1.65
N VAL A 158 2.56 -14.87 0.43
CA VAL A 158 2.44 -15.69 -0.77
C VAL A 158 3.79 -15.69 -1.47
N GLU A 159 4.40 -16.87 -1.56
CA GLU A 159 5.63 -17.07 -2.33
C GLU A 159 5.28 -17.58 -3.73
N ILE A 160 5.80 -16.91 -4.75
CA ILE A 160 5.60 -17.25 -6.15
C ILE A 160 6.95 -17.64 -6.74
N LYS A 161 7.08 -18.90 -7.12
CA LYS A 161 8.26 -19.40 -7.82
C LYS A 161 8.12 -19.13 -9.31
N ARG A 162 9.03 -18.35 -9.87
CA ARG A 162 9.29 -18.24 -11.31
C ARG A 162 10.54 -19.05 -11.64
N THR A 163 10.74 -19.34 -12.93
CA THR A 163 11.79 -20.24 -13.43
C THR A 163 13.18 -19.89 -12.88
N ASP A 164 13.46 -18.61 -12.68
CA ASP A 164 14.77 -18.10 -12.29
C ASP A 164 14.77 -17.28 -10.98
N GLU A 165 13.60 -16.96 -10.41
CA GLU A 165 13.49 -16.10 -9.22
C GLU A 165 12.29 -16.45 -8.32
N ASN A 166 12.45 -16.22 -7.01
CA ASN A 166 11.36 -16.25 -6.05
C ASN A 166 10.85 -14.83 -5.81
N LYS A 167 9.55 -14.62 -5.96
CA LYS A 167 8.86 -13.38 -5.64
C LYS A 167 8.01 -13.55 -4.39
N GLN A 168 8.00 -12.53 -3.54
CA GLN A 168 7.22 -12.50 -2.32
C GLN A 168 6.15 -11.43 -2.43
N ILE A 169 4.89 -11.84 -2.22
CA ILE A 169 3.76 -10.92 -2.05
C ILE A 169 3.25 -11.06 -0.62
N VAL A 170 3.11 -9.93 0.07
CA VAL A 170 2.36 -9.85 1.32
C VAL A 170 1.00 -9.26 1.02
N GLU A 171 -0.06 -10.02 1.28
CA GLU A 171 -1.42 -9.55 1.16
C GLU A 171 -1.92 -9.08 2.51
N ILE A 172 -2.50 -7.89 2.55
CA ILE A 172 -3.03 -7.26 3.76
C ILE A 172 -4.46 -6.81 3.46
N PHE A 173 -5.43 -7.34 4.19
CA PHE A 173 -6.85 -7.11 3.89
C PHE A 173 -7.72 -7.19 5.16
N PRO A 174 -8.94 -6.64 5.17
CA PRO A 174 -9.77 -6.64 6.38
C PRO A 174 -10.36 -8.03 6.68
N GLU A 175 -10.38 -8.43 7.95
CA GLU A 175 -10.78 -9.79 8.40
C GLU A 175 -12.22 -10.17 8.01
N ARG A 176 -13.14 -9.20 8.10
CA ARG A 176 -14.59 -9.41 8.08
C ARG A 176 -15.20 -9.85 6.74
N PHE A 177 -14.38 -10.01 5.70
CA PHE A 177 -14.84 -10.39 4.36
C PHE A 177 -14.67 -11.89 4.05
N PHE A 178 -14.38 -12.71 5.07
CA PHE A 178 -14.27 -14.18 4.99
C PHE A 178 -15.32 -14.93 5.82
N THR A 179 -16.28 -14.22 6.41
CA THR A 179 -17.42 -14.80 7.17
C THR A 179 -18.72 -14.68 6.41
#